data_AF-J9EHQ3-F1
#
_entry.id   AF-J9EHQ3-F1
#
_cell.length_a   1.000
_cell.length_b   1.000
_cell.length_c   1.000
_cell.angle_alpha   90.00
_cell.angle_beta   90.00
_cell.angle_gamma   90.00
#
_symmetry.space_group_name_H-M   'P 1'
#
loop_
_entity.id
_entity.type
_entity.pdbx_description
1 polymer ?
#
loop_
_entity_poly.entity_id
_entity_poly.type
_entity_poly.pdbx_seq_one_letter_code
_entity_poly.pdbx_strand_id
1 'polypeptide(L)' 'MIDLPGRKVDSEFARSWAVKEKVKLYEVTAKNRNTLVDLVIYLGSRHFHSQRESKFSLSKKLKAEKSNSAMMTDL' A
#
# COMPACT_ATOMS: atom_id res chain seq x y z
N MET A 1 5.78 8.36 17.42
CA MET A 1 7.08 8.84 16.89
C MET A 1 7.55 10.02 17.74
N ILE A 2 8.56 9.81 18.58
CA ILE A 2 8.93 10.66 19.73
C ILE A 2 10.26 11.39 19.48
N ASP A 3 10.78 11.32 18.26
CA ASP A 3 12.22 11.19 17.97
C ASP A 3 12.90 12.45 17.40
N LEU A 4 12.25 13.61 17.45
CA LEU A 4 12.91 14.87 17.14
C LEU A 4 12.77 15.89 18.27
N PRO A 5 13.89 16.36 18.87
CA PRO A 5 13.84 17.51 19.76
C PRO A 5 13.27 18.70 18.98
N GLY A 6 12.25 19.35 19.55
CA GLY A 6 11.56 20.48 18.92
C GLY A 6 10.32 20.14 18.10
N ARG A 7 9.80 18.92 18.19
CA ARG A 7 8.48 18.56 17.63
C ARG A 7 7.41 19.56 18.10
N LYS A 8 6.65 20.12 17.15
CA LYS A 8 5.64 21.16 17.42
C LYS A 8 4.21 20.65 17.49
N VAL A 9 3.93 19.51 16.87
CA VAL A 9 2.58 18.94 16.78
C VAL A 9 2.49 17.76 17.74
N ASP A 10 1.62 17.82 18.73
CA ASP A 10 1.42 16.70 19.66
C ASP A 10 0.80 15.46 18.98
N SER A 11 1.16 14.26 19.43
CA SER A 11 0.69 13.00 18.85
C SER A 11 -0.80 12.71 19.15
N GLU A 12 -1.30 13.08 20.31
CA GLU A 12 -2.72 12.94 20.65
C GLU A 12 -3.56 13.95 19.87
N PHE A 13 -3.08 15.19 19.74
CA PHE A 13 -3.71 16.20 18.89
C PHE A 13 -3.84 15.72 17.44
N ALA A 14 -2.75 15.24 16.83
CA ALA A 14 -2.79 14.77 15.44
C ALA A 14 -3.73 13.58 15.25
N ARG A 15 -3.76 12.64 16.21
CA ARG A 15 -4.69 11.50 16.20
C ARG A 15 -6.15 11.94 16.30
N SER A 16 -6.45 12.86 17.21
CA SER A 16 -7.80 13.42 17.37
C SER A 16 -8.28 14.13 16.11
N TRP A 17 -7.40 14.91 15.48
CA TRP A 17 -7.69 15.55 14.19
C TRP A 17 -7.99 14.52 13.10
N ALA A 18 -7.16 13.47 12.96
CA ALA A 18 -7.36 12.45 11.93
C ALA A 18 -8.69 11.69 12.09
N VAL A 19 -9.09 11.40 13.34
CA VAL A 19 -10.40 10.81 13.65
C VAL A 19 -11.53 11.73 13.21
N LYS A 20 -11.44 13.03 13.54
CA LYS A 20 -12.44 14.04 13.14
C LYS A 20 -12.59 14.14 11.63
N GLU A 21 -11.48 14.16 10.89
CA GLU A 21 -11.46 14.25 9.42
C GLU A 21 -11.73 12.90 8.73
N LYS A 22 -11.91 11.81 9.50
CA LYS A 22 -12.12 10.45 8.99
C LYS A 22 -11.01 9.99 8.03
N VAL A 23 -9.77 10.39 8.32
CA VAL A 23 -8.57 10.00 7.57
C VAL A 23 -7.68 9.09 8.39
N LYS A 24 -6.93 8.21 7.72
CA LYS A 24 -5.95 7.34 8.38
C LYS A 24 -4.62 8.10 8.53
N LEU A 25 -4.12 8.22 9.75
CA LEU A 25 -2.84 8.88 10.05
C LEU A 25 -1.72 7.85 10.21
N TYR A 26 -0.55 8.16 9.63
CA TYR A 26 0.70 7.44 9.85
C TYR A 26 1.77 8.44 10.28
N GLU A 27 2.37 8.23 11.45
CA GLU A 27 3.58 8.94 11.84
C GLU A 27 4.80 8.18 11.33
N VAL A 28 5.64 8.83 10.52
CA VAL A 28 6.76 8.17 9.83
C VAL A 28 8.05 8.98 9.93
N THR A 29 9.19 8.29 10.00
CA THR A 29 10.52 8.91 10.09
C THR A 29 11.46 8.28 9.07
N ALA A 30 12.24 9.11 8.36
CA ALA A 30 13.27 8.62 7.45
C ALA A 30 14.43 7.94 8.19
N LYS A 31 14.66 8.27 9.48
CA LYS A 31 15.70 7.66 10.31
C LYS A 31 15.42 6.19 10.60
N ASN A 32 14.15 5.84 10.76
CA ASN A 32 13.71 4.46 10.94
C ASN A 32 12.68 4.12 9.85
N ARG A 33 13.19 3.63 8.71
CA ARG A 33 12.39 3.25 7.55
C ARG A 33 11.30 2.23 7.85
N ASN A 34 11.42 1.44 8.92
CA ASN A 34 10.39 0.46 9.28
C ASN A 34 9.06 1.14 9.61
N THR A 35 9.08 2.42 10.02
CA THR A 35 7.85 3.21 10.26
C THR A 35 7.08 3.52 8.97
N LEU A 36 7.70 3.43 7.79
CA LEU A 36 7.07 3.68 6.49
C LEU A 36 6.35 2.45 5.92
N VAL A 37 6.69 1.24 6.39
CA VAL A 37 6.24 -0.02 5.78
C VAL A 37 4.71 -0.11 5.73
N ASP A 38 4.05 0.15 6.87
CA ASP A 38 2.59 0.06 6.97
C ASP A 38 1.88 1.08 6.08
N LEU A 39 2.44 2.29 5.93
CA LEU A 39 1.92 3.32 5.03
C LEU A 39 1.96 2.83 3.57
N VAL A 40 3.10 2.30 3.14
CA VAL A 40 3.29 1.83 1.76
C VAL A 40 2.36 0.64 1.46
N ILE A 41 2.26 -0.33 2.38
CA ILE A 41 1.33 -1.46 2.25
C ILE A 41 -0.11 -0.96 2.14
N TYR A 42 -0.50 0.01 2.97
CA TYR A 42 -1.85 0.58 2.94
C TYR A 42 -2.17 1.26 1.61
N LEU A 43 -1.28 2.11 1.10
CA LEU A 43 -1.45 2.74 -0.21
C LEU A 43 -1.51 1.68 -1.32
N GLY A 44 -0.65 0.67 -1.25
CA GLY A 44 -0.66 -0.52 -2.08
C GLY A 44 -2.05 -1.14 -2.16
N SER A 45 -2.59 -1.54 -1.00
CA SER A 45 -3.88 -2.21 -0.91
C SER A 45 -5.07 -1.35 -1.33
N ARG A 46 -4.97 -0.03 -1.20
CA ARG A 46 -6.06 0.91 -1.51
C ARG A 46 -6.15 1.25 -2.99
N HIS A 47 -5.02 1.36 -3.66
CA HIS A 47 -4.96 1.84 -5.06
C HIS A 47 -4.68 0.74 -6.07
N PHE A 48 -4.12 -0.38 -5.64
CA PHE A 48 -3.79 -1.51 -6.50
C PHE A 48 -4.63 -2.73 -6.12
N HIS A 49 -5.06 -3.49 -7.11
CA HIS A 49 -5.74 -4.75 -6.84
C HIS A 49 -4.75 -5.77 -6.28
N SER A 50 -5.28 -6.70 -5.48
CA SER A 50 -4.53 -7.89 -5.09
C SER A 50 -4.04 -8.62 -6.34
N GLN A 51 -2.76 -9.00 -6.37
CA GLN A 51 -2.20 -9.79 -7.48
C GLN A 51 -2.93 -11.13 -7.68
N ARG A 52 -3.69 -11.60 -6.67
CA ARG A 52 -4.54 -12.79 -6.77
C ARG A 52 -5.84 -12.59 -7.56
N GLU A 53 -6.25 -11.35 -7.79
CA GLU A 53 -7.46 -11.01 -8.54
C GLU A 53 -7.08 -10.26 -9.81
N SER A 54 -6.75 -11.01 -10.86
CA SER A 54 -6.52 -10.42 -12.18
C SER A 54 -7.82 -9.82 -12.71
N LYS A 55 -7.84 -8.50 -12.90
CA LYS A 55 -8.89 -7.82 -13.69
C LYS A 55 -8.64 -7.90 -15.20
N PHE A 56 -7.63 -8.66 -15.63
CA PHE A 56 -7.51 -9.02 -17.02
C PHE A 56 -8.70 -9.93 -17.34
N SER A 57 -9.78 -9.35 -17.86
CA SER A 57 -10.83 -10.16 -18.45
C SER A 57 -10.19 -10.80 -19.68
N LEU A 58 -9.86 -12.09 -19.56
CA LEU A 58 -9.65 -12.91 -20.75
C LEU A 58 -10.99 -12.89 -21.46
N SER A 59 -11.15 -11.96 -22.40
CA SER A 59 -12.27 -11.94 -23.30
C SER A 59 -12.34 -13.35 -23.86
N LYS A 60 -13.52 -13.99 -23.83
CA LYS A 60 -13.76 -15.39 -24.24
C LYS A 60 -13.43 -15.69 -25.73
N LYS A 61 -12.62 -14.86 -26.38
CA LYS A 61 -12.18 -14.92 -27.77
C LYS A 61 -10.80 -15.54 -27.97
N LEU A 62 -10.14 -16.05 -26.93
CA LEU A 62 -9.07 -17.02 -27.12
C LEU A 62 -9.67 -18.41 -27.02
N LYS A 63 -10.17 -18.91 -28.16
CA LYS A 63 -10.31 -20.36 -28.32
C LYS A 63 -8.95 -20.97 -27.98
N ALA A 64 -8.97 -22.00 -27.14
CA ALA A 64 -7.79 -22.78 -26.84
C ALA A 64 -7.20 -23.31 -28.14
N GLU A 65 -6.09 -22.73 -28.58
CA GLU A 65 -5.15 -23.40 -29.45
C GLU A 65 -3.85 -23.58 -28.67
N LYS A 66 -3.78 -24.74 -28.05
CA LYS A 66 -2.60 -25.54 -27.69
C LYS A 66 -1.24 -24.87 -27.93
N SER A 67 -0.64 -24.32 -26.86
CA SER A 67 0.67 -24.74 -26.33
C SER A 67 1.10 -23.87 -25.15
N ASN A 68 1.29 -24.50 -24.00
CA ASN A 68 2.01 -23.94 -22.86
C ASN A 68 3.47 -23.66 -23.26
N SER A 69 3.93 -22.42 -23.07
CA SER A 69 5.32 -22.02 -22.75
C SER A 69 5.45 -20.51 -22.90
N ALA A 70 4.99 -19.72 -21.92
CA ALA A 70 5.41 -18.31 -21.76
C ALA A 70 4.79 -17.69 -20.49
N MET A 71 5.11 -18.22 -19.31
CA MET A 71 5.11 -17.40 -18.08
C MET A 71 6.25 -17.87 -17.18
N MET A 72 7.48 -17.77 -17.69
CA MET A 72 8.63 -17.54 -16.81
C MET A 72 8.66 -16.04 -16.56
N THR A 73 8.25 -15.62 -15.36
CA THR A 73 8.72 -14.35 -14.81
C THR A 73 9.99 -14.68 -14.05
N ASP A 74 11.12 -14.19 -14.54
CA ASP A 74 12.43 -14.32 -13.91
C ASP A 74 12.38 -13.85 -12.44
N LEU A 75 13.12 -14.57 -11.59
CA LEU A 75 13.26 -14.32 -10.15
C LEU A 75 14.25 -13.19 -9.87
#